data_AF-A0A3P9AVT7-F1
#
_entry.id   AF-A0A3P9AVT7-F1
#
_cell.length_a   1.000
_cell.length_b   1.000
_cell.length_c   1.000
_cell.angle_alpha   90.00
_cell.angle_beta   90.00
_cell.angle_gamma   90.00
#
_symmetry.space_group_name_H-M   'P 1'
#
loop_
_entity.id
_entity.type
_entity.pdbx_description
1 polymer ?
#
loop_
_entity_poly.entity_id
_entity_poly.type
_entity_poly.pdbx_seq_one_letter_code
_entity_poly.pdbx_strand_id
1 'polypeptide(L)'
;SNELFDTLKQTCCVCLLIFFQTDQCHMTTLAALGQPFGLGMLYDCRSDKLVPGLTLWDRDDLKKDIAERSKPSNEFEIVASESISGKSSALNVEASLKASFLGGLVQVDGSAKYLNDSKSSRNQARVTLKYKATTKFQELSMNHLGRGNVKHPYVFDQGLATHVVTAILYGAQAFFVFDREVSEQENHQDVQGNLKVIIKKIPLLSVEGEGSLKMEDKDKESVHKFSCKFYGDFCLPKPPTTFQGAVEVYQKLPGLLGAEGEKAVPMKVWLLPMTCLDSSAAKVVRQISIRLVQEAQTVLEDFSELEMRSNDVLRTKMCSELKLEFQQTLAKKLPSIRGGGEEEAELAEILKKRHSSPFSSKNLNEWMDCKEREVDTLMSFTKMMKNTKIISSQNDLYKESLSAEHVVCFVFTSLGKDEPYLSALSKYLKGKTNPDLQDPHTHDAEKEQWYASKEVTGEMRRKAKLFIDFYREDTRKQSVRELKESIGVTDDKMTAEALVKKLESVFSDKLPDVTELAKMSCKCEDTLKQIALKPDPLSTSEYIDMLIEEEKSEANPGWEKRVRHLQGMGAKIPQTCAIL
;
A
#
# COMPACT_ATOMS: atom_id res chain seq x y z
N SER A 1 58.34 18.03 -23.19
CA SER A 1 57.11 18.53 -22.55
C SER A 1 55.99 18.83 -23.56
N ASN A 2 56.30 19.11 -24.85
CA ASN A 2 55.27 19.36 -25.87
C ASN A 2 54.46 18.11 -26.28
N GLU A 3 55.05 16.91 -26.31
CA GLU A 3 54.30 15.67 -26.59
C GLU A 3 53.24 15.34 -25.54
N LEU A 4 53.52 15.63 -24.25
CA LEU A 4 52.53 15.41 -23.19
C LEU A 4 51.34 16.38 -23.32
N PHE A 5 51.59 17.60 -23.79
CA PHE A 5 50.57 18.63 -23.97
C PHE A 5 49.68 18.36 -25.20
N ASP A 6 50.27 17.85 -26.28
CA ASP A 6 49.52 17.42 -27.47
C ASP A 6 48.72 16.14 -27.20
N THR A 7 49.26 15.21 -26.42
CA THR A 7 48.50 14.02 -25.98
C THR A 7 47.34 14.41 -25.07
N LEU A 8 47.51 15.36 -24.15
CA LEU A 8 46.42 15.89 -23.31
C LEU A 8 45.34 16.63 -24.12
N LYS A 9 45.72 17.39 -25.16
CA LYS A 9 44.76 18.01 -26.10
C LYS A 9 44.00 16.97 -26.91
N GLN A 10 44.66 15.91 -27.36
CA GLN A 10 44.04 14.86 -28.16
C GLN A 10 43.11 13.99 -27.31
N THR A 11 43.47 13.69 -26.06
CA THR A 11 42.59 13.01 -25.09
C THR A 11 41.43 13.91 -24.65
N CYS A 12 41.63 15.22 -24.49
CA CYS A 12 40.53 16.17 -24.26
C CYS A 12 39.61 16.31 -25.47
N CYS A 13 40.12 16.31 -26.70
CA CYS A 13 39.29 16.32 -27.91
C CYS A 13 38.54 15.00 -28.11
N VAL A 14 39.13 13.85 -27.76
CA VAL A 14 38.43 12.55 -27.78
C VAL A 14 37.39 12.46 -26.66
N CYS A 15 37.65 13.00 -25.46
CA CYS A 15 36.65 13.13 -24.41
C CYS A 15 35.53 14.13 -24.76
N LEU A 16 35.85 15.24 -25.42
CA LEU A 16 34.86 16.19 -25.93
C LEU A 16 34.06 15.59 -27.10
N LEU A 17 34.65 14.73 -27.93
CA LEU A 17 33.93 13.98 -28.96
C LEU A 17 33.07 12.85 -28.40
N ILE A 18 33.35 12.35 -27.19
CA ILE A 18 32.47 11.44 -26.45
C ILE A 18 31.32 12.23 -25.78
N PHE A 19 31.50 13.53 -25.49
CA PHE A 19 30.45 14.42 -24.95
C PHE A 19 29.60 15.13 -26.01
N PHE A 20 30.10 15.28 -27.24
CA PHE A 20 29.27 15.57 -28.39
C PHE A 20 28.79 14.26 -28.99
N GLN A 21 27.71 13.73 -28.40
CA GLN A 21 26.80 12.85 -29.12
C GLN A 21 26.42 13.60 -30.40
N THR A 22 27.11 13.31 -31.51
CA THR A 22 26.58 13.57 -32.85
C THR A 22 25.13 13.12 -32.83
N ASP A 23 24.22 13.95 -33.34
CA ASP A 23 22.78 13.69 -33.47
C ASP A 23 22.56 12.42 -34.31
N GLN A 24 22.86 11.25 -33.75
CA GLN A 24 22.63 9.98 -34.38
C GLN A 24 21.15 9.70 -34.22
N CYS A 25 20.50 9.57 -35.38
CA CYS A 25 19.13 9.12 -35.51
C CYS A 25 19.00 7.68 -35.00
N HIS A 26 19.06 7.49 -33.67
CA HIS A 26 18.95 6.19 -33.05
C HIS A 26 17.49 5.92 -32.73
N MET A 27 16.93 4.92 -33.40
CA MET A 27 15.58 4.46 -33.15
C MET A 27 15.51 3.85 -31.75
N THR A 28 14.56 4.32 -30.94
CA THR A 28 14.37 3.83 -29.57
C THR A 28 13.21 2.84 -29.54
N THR A 29 13.27 1.82 -28.68
CA THR A 29 12.14 0.91 -28.48
C THR A 29 11.48 1.10 -27.14
N LEU A 30 10.16 0.93 -27.09
CA LEU A 30 9.33 1.15 -25.91
C LEU A 30 8.34 -0.01 -25.72
N ALA A 31 8.09 -0.41 -24.46
CA ALA A 31 6.96 -1.28 -24.14
C ALA A 31 5.66 -0.48 -24.18
N ALA A 32 4.61 -1.00 -24.83
CA ALA A 32 3.37 -0.25 -25.04
C ALA A 32 2.51 -0.11 -23.77
N LEU A 33 2.62 -1.06 -22.84
CA LEU A 33 1.96 -1.05 -21.53
C LEU A 33 0.44 -0.79 -21.55
N GLY A 34 -0.25 -1.28 -22.57
CA GLY A 34 -1.70 -1.10 -22.74
C GLY A 34 -2.12 0.28 -23.26
N GLN A 35 -1.16 1.16 -23.58
CA GLN A 35 -1.46 2.44 -24.20
C GLN A 35 -1.88 2.24 -25.67
N PRO A 36 -2.82 3.06 -26.19
CA PRO A 36 -3.38 2.90 -27.52
C PRO A 36 -2.45 3.45 -28.61
N PHE A 37 -1.28 2.84 -28.77
CA PHE A 37 -0.31 3.23 -29.80
C PHE A 37 -0.84 2.95 -31.22
N GLY A 38 -0.58 3.90 -32.11
CA GLY A 38 -0.80 3.79 -33.55
C GLY A 38 0.40 4.34 -34.32
N LEU A 39 0.59 3.86 -35.54
CA LEU A 39 1.63 4.38 -36.43
C LEU A 39 1.40 5.88 -36.68
N GLY A 40 2.50 6.64 -36.77
CA GLY A 40 2.48 8.09 -36.96
C GLY A 40 2.03 8.92 -35.77
N MET A 41 1.64 8.29 -34.65
CA MET A 41 1.36 9.02 -33.41
C MET A 41 2.64 9.65 -32.87
N LEU A 42 2.47 10.83 -32.28
CA LEU A 42 3.54 11.58 -31.64
C LEU A 42 3.71 11.14 -30.18
N TYR A 43 4.94 11.09 -29.71
CA TYR A 43 5.29 10.67 -28.36
C TYR A 43 6.35 11.60 -27.76
N ASP A 44 6.15 11.99 -26.50
CA ASP A 44 7.13 12.76 -25.75
C ASP A 44 7.89 11.88 -24.75
N CYS A 45 9.10 11.44 -25.12
CA CYS A 45 10.00 10.68 -24.23
C CYS A 45 10.47 11.46 -23.00
N ARG A 46 10.25 12.78 -22.90
CA ARG A 46 10.56 13.53 -21.67
C ARG A 46 9.57 13.17 -20.57
N SER A 47 8.28 13.13 -20.93
CA SER A 47 7.17 12.90 -20.00
C SER A 47 6.52 11.52 -20.11
N ASP A 48 6.94 10.70 -21.09
CA ASP A 48 6.38 9.40 -21.46
C ASP A 48 4.87 9.45 -21.75
N LYS A 49 4.48 10.40 -22.61
CA LYS A 49 3.09 10.64 -23.01
C LYS A 49 2.91 10.61 -24.51
N LEU A 50 1.81 9.97 -24.93
CA LEU A 50 1.26 10.09 -26.27
C LEU A 50 0.64 11.48 -26.47
N VAL A 51 0.82 12.05 -27.65
CA VAL A 51 0.18 13.32 -28.06
C VAL A 51 -0.92 12.99 -29.07
N PRO A 52 -2.18 12.87 -28.64
CA PRO A 52 -3.29 12.54 -29.53
C PRO A 52 -3.67 13.73 -30.43
N GLY A 53 -4.22 13.44 -31.61
CA GLY A 53 -4.84 14.43 -32.51
C GLY A 53 -3.87 15.20 -33.41
N LEU A 54 -2.58 15.25 -33.09
CA LEU A 54 -1.54 15.83 -33.94
C LEU A 54 -0.75 14.73 -34.66
N THR A 55 -0.50 14.92 -35.96
CA THR A 55 0.26 13.98 -36.80
C THR A 55 1.23 14.75 -37.70
N LEU A 56 2.26 14.08 -38.21
CA LEU A 56 3.18 14.67 -39.21
C LEU A 56 2.65 14.53 -40.65
N TRP A 57 1.72 13.59 -40.85
CA TRP A 57 1.16 13.24 -42.16
C TRP A 57 -0.37 13.28 -42.11
N ASP A 58 -0.98 13.51 -43.27
CA ASP A 58 -2.42 13.33 -43.47
C ASP A 58 -2.80 11.87 -43.25
N ARG A 59 -4.00 11.63 -42.71
CA ARG A 59 -4.48 10.28 -42.38
C ARG A 59 -4.49 9.34 -43.58
N ASP A 60 -4.87 9.84 -44.75
CA ASP A 60 -4.96 9.02 -45.96
C ASP A 60 -3.58 8.70 -46.53
N ASP A 61 -2.60 9.60 -46.37
CA ASP A 61 -1.22 9.34 -46.77
C ASP A 61 -0.53 8.37 -45.81
N LEU A 62 -0.77 8.50 -44.50
CA LEU A 62 -0.22 7.59 -43.49
C LEU A 62 -0.70 6.14 -43.64
N LYS A 63 -1.91 5.95 -44.18
CA LYS A 63 -2.48 4.61 -44.41
C LYS A 63 -1.96 3.94 -45.67
N LYS A 64 -1.49 4.73 -46.65
CA LYS A 64 -0.85 4.20 -47.86
C LYS A 64 0.50 3.63 -47.44
N ASP A 65 1.00 2.62 -48.13
CA ASP A 65 2.38 2.12 -47.96
C ASP A 65 2.80 1.69 -46.53
N ILE A 66 1.86 1.32 -45.66
CA ILE A 66 2.16 0.60 -44.41
C ILE A 66 2.60 -0.81 -44.78
N ALA A 67 3.80 -1.19 -44.38
CA ALA A 67 4.28 -2.55 -44.54
C ALA A 67 3.81 -3.38 -43.34
N GLU A 68 3.17 -4.52 -43.61
CA GLU A 68 2.76 -5.49 -42.59
C GLU A 68 3.45 -6.83 -42.85
N ARG A 69 4.01 -7.43 -41.79
CA ARG A 69 4.59 -8.77 -41.82
C ARG A 69 4.00 -9.62 -40.70
N SER A 70 3.65 -10.86 -41.04
CA SER A 70 3.24 -11.85 -40.05
C SER A 70 4.42 -12.22 -39.15
N LYS A 71 4.21 -12.24 -37.84
CA LYS A 71 5.22 -12.58 -36.82
C LYS A 71 4.59 -13.36 -35.66
N PRO A 72 4.01 -14.54 -35.91
CA PRO A 72 3.35 -15.33 -34.88
C PRO A 72 4.39 -15.96 -33.93
N SER A 73 4.20 -15.80 -32.62
CA SER A 73 4.91 -16.59 -31.62
C SER A 73 4.05 -16.77 -30.39
N ASN A 74 4.22 -17.89 -29.69
CA ASN A 74 3.55 -18.18 -28.42
C ASN A 74 4.61 -18.62 -27.41
N GLU A 75 4.69 -17.92 -26.29
CA GLU A 75 5.66 -18.14 -25.23
C GLU A 75 4.94 -18.11 -23.87
N PHE A 76 5.42 -18.90 -22.91
CA PHE A 76 4.99 -18.78 -21.53
C PHE A 76 6.21 -18.70 -20.61
N GLU A 77 6.02 -18.04 -19.48
CA GLU A 77 7.07 -17.82 -18.50
C GLU A 77 6.46 -17.90 -17.10
N ILE A 78 7.22 -18.45 -16.15
CA ILE A 78 6.82 -18.49 -14.74
C ILE A 78 7.62 -17.44 -14.00
N VAL A 79 6.93 -16.39 -13.60
CA VAL A 79 7.48 -15.25 -12.87
C VAL A 79 7.31 -15.53 -11.38
N ALA A 80 8.42 -15.82 -10.71
CA ALA A 80 8.45 -16.07 -9.27
C ALA A 80 8.89 -14.85 -8.46
N SER A 81 9.35 -13.78 -9.12
CA SER A 81 9.78 -12.54 -8.47
C SER A 81 8.66 -11.52 -8.52
N GLU A 82 8.36 -10.90 -7.38
CA GLU A 82 7.33 -9.86 -7.25
C GLU A 82 7.92 -8.46 -7.05
N SER A 83 9.24 -8.30 -7.23
CA SER A 83 9.91 -7.00 -7.17
C SER A 83 9.52 -6.14 -8.38
N ILE A 84 9.65 -4.82 -8.26
CA ILE A 84 9.36 -3.92 -9.37
C ILE A 84 10.29 -4.25 -10.56
N SER A 85 11.55 -4.60 -10.27
CA SER A 85 12.50 -5.06 -11.30
C SER A 85 12.04 -6.34 -11.99
N GLY A 86 11.54 -7.33 -11.24
CA GLY A 86 11.02 -8.58 -11.78
C GLY A 86 9.82 -8.35 -12.70
N LYS A 87 8.86 -7.53 -12.28
CA LYS A 87 7.68 -7.18 -13.07
C LYS A 87 8.03 -6.36 -14.31
N SER A 88 8.94 -5.40 -14.17
CA SER A 88 9.46 -4.60 -15.28
C SER A 88 10.13 -5.49 -16.33
N SER A 89 10.95 -6.44 -15.91
CA SER A 89 11.61 -7.40 -16.80
C SER A 89 10.59 -8.30 -17.51
N ALA A 90 9.58 -8.79 -16.78
CA ALA A 90 8.51 -9.61 -17.36
C ALA A 90 7.73 -8.87 -18.46
N LEU A 91 7.65 -7.53 -18.41
CA LEU A 91 6.99 -6.69 -19.42
C LEU A 91 7.96 -6.03 -20.41
N ASN A 92 9.26 -6.34 -20.34
CA ASN A 92 10.33 -5.71 -21.14
C ASN A 92 10.36 -4.17 -20.99
N VAL A 93 10.18 -3.68 -19.76
CA VAL A 93 10.24 -2.26 -19.42
C VAL A 93 11.68 -1.84 -19.16
N GLU A 94 12.23 -1.04 -20.07
CA GLU A 94 13.59 -0.50 -19.99
C GLU A 94 13.74 0.58 -18.91
N ALA A 95 14.98 0.87 -18.51
CA ALA A 95 15.29 1.75 -17.38
C ALA A 95 14.63 3.14 -17.46
N SER A 96 14.63 3.77 -18.64
CA SER A 96 14.01 5.09 -18.80
C SER A 96 12.50 5.04 -18.59
N LEU A 97 11.79 4.12 -19.24
CA LEU A 97 10.35 3.95 -19.04
C LEU A 97 10.01 3.51 -17.62
N LYS A 98 10.86 2.67 -17.00
CA LYS A 98 10.74 2.27 -15.60
C LYS A 98 10.77 3.49 -14.68
N ALA A 99 11.70 4.43 -14.88
CA ALA A 99 11.76 5.66 -14.08
C ALA A 99 10.43 6.43 -14.12
N SER A 100 9.83 6.52 -15.31
CA SER A 100 8.56 7.21 -15.51
C SER A 100 7.39 6.47 -14.86
N PHE A 101 7.39 5.14 -14.93
CA PHE A 101 6.44 4.31 -14.20
C PHE A 101 6.58 4.51 -12.67
N LEU A 102 7.80 4.51 -12.13
CA LEU A 102 8.05 4.79 -10.71
C LEU A 102 7.48 6.16 -10.30
N GLY A 103 7.64 7.18 -11.15
CA GLY A 103 7.07 8.51 -10.95
C GLY A 103 5.58 8.65 -11.27
N GLY A 104 4.87 7.58 -11.65
CA GLY A 104 3.45 7.66 -11.99
C GLY A 104 3.14 8.48 -13.25
N LEU A 105 4.13 8.70 -14.13
CA LEU A 105 3.95 9.41 -15.40
C LEU A 105 3.28 8.54 -16.48
N VAL A 106 3.38 7.22 -16.33
CA VAL A 106 2.88 6.24 -17.29
C VAL A 106 1.59 5.63 -16.76
N GLN A 107 0.48 5.87 -17.47
CA GLN A 107 -0.75 5.12 -17.25
C GLN A 107 -0.63 3.75 -17.93
N VAL A 108 -0.92 2.70 -17.15
CA VAL A 108 -0.88 1.31 -17.62
C VAL A 108 -2.29 0.74 -17.73
N ASP A 109 -2.52 -0.10 -18.75
CA ASP A 109 -3.80 -0.79 -18.95
C ASP A 109 -3.60 -2.26 -19.37
N GLY A 110 -4.69 -3.01 -19.46
CA GLY A 110 -4.70 -4.43 -19.84
C GLY A 110 -3.79 -5.26 -18.95
N SER A 111 -2.91 -6.04 -19.57
CA SER A 111 -1.90 -6.85 -18.89
C SER A 111 -0.91 -6.04 -18.05
N ALA A 112 -0.60 -4.80 -18.45
CA ALA A 112 0.39 -3.97 -17.76
C ALA A 112 -0.08 -3.47 -16.38
N LYS A 113 -1.38 -3.58 -16.07
CA LYS A 113 -1.90 -3.39 -14.70
C LYS A 113 -1.23 -4.32 -13.68
N TYR A 114 -0.64 -5.44 -14.12
CA TYR A 114 0.21 -6.29 -13.28
C TYR A 114 1.34 -5.53 -12.59
N LEU A 115 1.90 -4.46 -13.20
CA LEU A 115 2.93 -3.63 -12.58
C LEU A 115 2.46 -2.95 -11.29
N ASN A 116 1.17 -2.64 -11.20
CA ASN A 116 0.56 -1.99 -10.03
C ASN A 116 0.07 -2.98 -8.98
N ASP A 117 0.00 -4.27 -9.29
CA ASP A 117 -0.37 -5.29 -8.31
C ASP A 117 0.78 -5.49 -7.32
N SER A 118 0.50 -5.45 -6.03
CA SER A 118 1.45 -5.74 -4.96
C SER A 118 0.86 -6.77 -4.01
N LYS A 119 1.71 -7.39 -3.19
CA LYS A 119 1.23 -8.20 -2.07
C LYS A 119 0.65 -7.25 -1.02
N SER A 120 -0.41 -7.70 -0.34
CA SER A 120 -1.00 -6.94 0.76
C SER A 120 -0.44 -7.34 2.13
N SER A 121 0.24 -8.49 2.19
CA SER A 121 0.73 -9.14 3.41
C SER A 121 2.02 -9.91 3.14
N ARG A 122 2.91 -9.99 4.12
CA ARG A 122 4.11 -10.85 4.05
C ARG A 122 3.78 -12.33 4.12
N ASN A 123 2.65 -12.66 4.74
CA ASN A 123 2.16 -14.03 4.86
C ASN A 123 1.56 -14.56 3.55
N GLN A 124 1.57 -13.79 2.47
CA GLN A 124 1.09 -14.23 1.16
C GLN A 124 2.21 -14.90 0.35
N ALA A 125 2.04 -16.17 0.02
CA ALA A 125 2.77 -16.85 -1.04
C ALA A 125 2.15 -16.48 -2.39
N ARG A 126 2.98 -16.04 -3.33
CA ARG A 126 2.56 -15.62 -4.68
C ARG A 126 3.43 -16.26 -5.74
N VAL A 127 2.80 -16.71 -6.83
CA VAL A 127 3.49 -17.11 -8.07
C VAL A 127 2.65 -16.61 -9.24
N THR A 128 3.34 -16.05 -10.24
CA THR A 128 2.67 -15.49 -11.42
C THR A 128 3.00 -16.33 -12.66
N LEU A 129 1.98 -16.76 -13.39
CA LEU A 129 2.13 -17.35 -14.73
C LEU A 129 1.91 -16.27 -15.78
N LYS A 130 2.91 -16.07 -16.65
CA LYS A 130 2.85 -15.17 -17.79
C LYS A 130 2.61 -15.96 -19.07
N TYR A 131 1.63 -15.51 -19.84
CA TYR A 131 1.38 -15.90 -21.22
C TYR A 131 1.73 -14.73 -22.13
N LYS A 132 2.36 -15.01 -23.27
CA LYS A 132 2.72 -14.02 -24.27
C LYS A 132 2.52 -14.60 -25.67
N ALA A 133 1.83 -13.85 -26.52
CA ALA A 133 1.67 -14.18 -27.92
C ALA A 133 1.90 -12.94 -28.79
N THR A 134 2.67 -13.07 -29.87
CA THR A 134 2.81 -12.02 -30.90
C THR A 134 2.10 -12.45 -32.17
N THR A 135 1.59 -11.51 -32.95
CA THR A 135 0.81 -11.78 -34.16
C THR A 135 1.46 -11.19 -35.40
N LYS A 136 1.62 -9.88 -35.42
CA LYS A 136 2.07 -9.14 -36.60
C LYS A 136 2.93 -7.94 -36.25
N PHE A 137 3.68 -7.49 -37.23
CA PHE A 137 4.52 -6.30 -37.13
C PHE A 137 4.16 -5.34 -38.27
N GLN A 138 3.86 -4.10 -37.92
CA GLN A 138 3.55 -3.03 -38.88
C GLN A 138 4.61 -1.92 -38.78
N GLU A 139 5.02 -1.37 -39.92
CA GLU A 139 5.99 -0.27 -39.97
C GLU A 139 5.69 0.74 -41.08
N LEU A 140 6.11 1.98 -40.84
CA LEU A 140 6.12 3.04 -41.85
C LEU A 140 7.28 2.82 -42.82
N SER A 141 7.00 2.98 -44.11
CA SER A 141 7.99 2.92 -45.19
C SER A 141 8.71 4.26 -45.42
N MET A 142 9.76 4.25 -46.26
CA MET A 142 10.46 5.47 -46.70
C MET A 142 9.56 6.46 -47.44
N ASN A 143 8.42 6.01 -47.99
CA ASN A 143 7.43 6.91 -48.59
C ASN A 143 6.83 7.88 -47.55
N HIS A 144 6.86 7.53 -46.27
CA HIS A 144 6.48 8.43 -45.17
C HIS A 144 7.67 9.21 -44.62
N LEU A 145 8.78 8.51 -44.37
CA LEU A 145 9.92 9.01 -43.61
C LEU A 145 10.94 9.78 -44.46
N GLY A 146 10.78 9.80 -45.78
CA GLY A 146 11.63 10.56 -46.70
C GLY A 146 11.59 12.07 -46.46
N ARG A 147 12.74 12.74 -46.63
CA ARG A 147 12.82 14.21 -46.55
C ARG A 147 11.86 14.84 -47.57
N GLY A 148 10.96 15.69 -47.09
CA GLY A 148 9.94 16.37 -47.90
C GLY A 148 8.55 15.72 -47.89
N ASN A 149 8.38 14.55 -47.26
CA ASN A 149 7.10 13.85 -47.22
C ASN A 149 6.21 14.23 -46.01
N VAL A 150 6.75 15.00 -45.05
CA VAL A 150 6.01 15.54 -43.91
C VAL A 150 5.02 16.62 -44.38
N LYS A 151 3.75 16.51 -43.98
CA LYS A 151 2.66 17.43 -44.38
C LYS A 151 2.40 18.53 -43.36
N HIS A 152 2.74 18.29 -42.10
CA HIS A 152 2.46 19.21 -40.99
C HIS A 152 3.76 19.63 -40.26
N PRO A 153 4.69 20.33 -40.94
CA PRO A 153 6.00 20.67 -40.36
C PRO A 153 5.91 21.61 -39.15
N TYR A 154 4.85 22.41 -39.03
CA TYR A 154 4.63 23.31 -37.89
C TYR A 154 4.57 22.58 -36.54
N VAL A 155 4.31 21.26 -36.54
CA VAL A 155 4.28 20.43 -35.34
C VAL A 155 5.66 20.38 -34.65
N PHE A 156 6.76 20.48 -35.40
CA PHE A 156 8.12 20.51 -34.84
C PHE A 156 8.32 21.73 -33.93
N ASP A 157 7.79 22.89 -34.33
CA ASP A 157 7.96 24.16 -33.62
C ASP A 157 7.14 24.25 -32.32
N GLN A 158 6.12 23.40 -32.14
CA GLN A 158 5.28 23.39 -30.94
C GLN A 158 5.98 22.77 -29.72
N GLY A 159 7.05 21.97 -29.94
CA GLY A 159 7.81 21.34 -28.87
C GLY A 159 7.03 20.35 -27.99
N LEU A 160 5.88 19.86 -28.48
CA LEU A 160 4.97 18.98 -27.74
C LEU A 160 5.42 17.52 -27.70
N ALA A 161 6.18 17.07 -28.70
CA ALA A 161 6.66 15.71 -28.83
C ALA A 161 8.14 15.68 -29.22
N THR A 162 8.80 14.57 -28.91
CA THR A 162 10.22 14.36 -29.25
C THR A 162 10.42 13.25 -30.27
N HIS A 163 9.43 12.34 -30.39
CA HIS A 163 9.49 11.16 -31.24
C HIS A 163 8.18 10.94 -31.97
N VAL A 164 8.26 10.17 -33.06
CA VAL A 164 7.11 9.65 -33.80
C VAL A 164 7.15 8.13 -33.84
N VAL A 165 5.99 7.49 -33.74
CA VAL A 165 5.85 6.03 -33.79
C VAL A 165 5.99 5.55 -35.23
N THR A 166 7.03 4.75 -35.50
CA THR A 166 7.34 4.28 -36.86
C THR A 166 7.13 2.79 -37.05
N ALA A 167 7.15 1.98 -35.98
CA ALA A 167 6.78 0.58 -36.07
C ALA A 167 6.14 0.07 -34.78
N ILE A 168 5.29 -0.95 -34.91
CA ILE A 168 4.57 -1.58 -33.80
C ILE A 168 4.58 -3.10 -34.00
N LEU A 169 4.94 -3.82 -32.94
CA LEU A 169 4.70 -5.26 -32.80
C LEU A 169 3.39 -5.45 -32.04
N TYR A 170 2.44 -6.12 -32.67
CA TYR A 170 1.14 -6.47 -32.11
C TYR A 170 1.15 -7.88 -31.51
N GLY A 171 0.34 -8.06 -30.48
CA GLY A 171 0.14 -9.33 -29.80
C GLY A 171 -0.80 -9.18 -28.62
N ALA A 172 -0.71 -10.10 -27.67
CA ALA A 172 -1.36 -10.00 -26.38
C ALA A 172 -0.54 -10.74 -25.33
N GLN A 173 -0.62 -10.28 -24.10
CA GLN A 173 -0.07 -11.00 -22.96
C GLN A 173 -1.08 -11.07 -21.82
N ALA A 174 -0.86 -12.00 -20.90
CA ALA A 174 -1.67 -12.17 -19.71
C ALA A 174 -0.82 -12.64 -18.53
N PHE A 175 -1.19 -12.19 -17.34
CA PHE A 175 -0.60 -12.54 -16.06
C PHE A 175 -1.69 -13.15 -15.18
N PHE A 176 -1.47 -14.40 -14.79
CA PHE A 176 -2.27 -15.12 -13.81
C PHE A 176 -1.51 -15.09 -12.48
N VAL A 177 -1.95 -14.23 -11.57
CA VAL A 177 -1.33 -14.04 -10.27
C VAL A 177 -2.04 -14.96 -9.28
N PHE A 178 -1.34 -16.00 -8.82
CA PHE A 178 -1.87 -16.95 -7.85
C PHE A 178 -1.39 -16.59 -6.45
N ASP A 179 -2.36 -16.44 -5.54
CA ASP A 179 -2.13 -16.07 -4.15
C ASP A 179 -2.67 -17.12 -3.19
N ARG A 180 -1.89 -17.41 -2.15
CA ARG A 180 -2.34 -18.16 -0.97
C ARG A 180 -1.76 -17.56 0.30
N GLU A 181 -2.61 -17.44 1.31
CA GLU A 181 -2.22 -17.09 2.66
C GLU A 181 -1.50 -18.28 3.33
N VAL A 182 -0.38 -17.98 3.98
CA VAL A 182 0.47 -18.93 4.69
C VAL A 182 0.21 -18.75 6.18
N SER A 183 -0.18 -19.82 6.85
CA SER A 183 -0.39 -19.81 8.30
C SER A 183 0.93 -19.87 9.07
N GLU A 184 0.92 -19.51 10.36
CA GLU A 184 2.10 -19.56 11.25
C GLU A 184 2.76 -20.95 11.34
N GLN A 185 2.01 -22.02 11.08
CA GLN A 185 2.49 -23.40 11.14
C GLN A 185 3.12 -23.88 9.82
N GLU A 186 2.96 -23.11 8.75
CA GLU A 186 3.42 -23.47 7.41
C GLU A 186 4.71 -22.71 7.06
N ASN A 187 5.61 -23.38 6.35
CA ASN A 187 6.80 -22.73 5.82
C ASN A 187 6.47 -22.01 4.50
N HIS A 188 6.74 -20.71 4.46
CA HIS A 188 6.45 -19.87 3.30
C HIS A 188 7.16 -20.35 2.01
N GLN A 189 8.43 -20.74 2.11
CA GLN A 189 9.22 -21.22 0.97
C GLN A 189 8.69 -22.54 0.43
N ASP A 190 8.27 -23.46 1.30
CA ASP A 190 7.69 -24.73 0.90
C ASP A 190 6.34 -24.52 0.19
N VAL A 191 5.50 -23.63 0.72
CA VAL A 191 4.21 -23.28 0.10
C VAL A 191 4.42 -22.64 -1.27
N GLN A 192 5.33 -21.67 -1.38
CA GLN A 192 5.64 -21.00 -2.65
C GLN A 192 6.31 -21.96 -3.65
N GLY A 193 7.18 -22.84 -3.18
CA GLY A 193 7.84 -23.88 -4.00
C GLY A 193 6.82 -24.87 -4.58
N ASN A 194 5.89 -25.35 -3.76
CA ASN A 194 4.82 -26.23 -4.22
C ASN A 194 3.90 -25.51 -5.23
N LEU A 195 3.48 -24.27 -4.93
CA LEU A 195 2.67 -23.46 -5.84
C LEU A 195 3.35 -23.30 -7.21
N LYS A 196 4.67 -23.07 -7.22
CA LYS A 196 5.46 -22.97 -8.46
C LYS A 196 5.40 -24.28 -9.25
N VAL A 197 5.56 -25.45 -8.62
CA VAL A 197 5.50 -26.76 -9.28
C VAL A 197 4.13 -27.00 -9.92
N ILE A 198 3.06 -26.71 -9.20
CA ILE A 198 1.69 -26.90 -9.68
C ILE A 198 1.41 -25.99 -10.89
N ILE A 199 1.78 -24.71 -10.82
CA ILE A 199 1.58 -23.75 -11.91
C ILE A 199 2.39 -24.12 -13.16
N LYS A 200 3.59 -24.73 -13.00
CA LYS A 200 4.36 -25.25 -14.14
C LYS A 200 3.61 -26.28 -14.98
N LYS A 201 2.64 -26.98 -14.38
CA LYS A 201 1.85 -28.01 -15.06
C LYS A 201 0.77 -27.39 -15.96
N ILE A 202 0.31 -26.16 -15.72
CA ILE A 202 -0.80 -25.53 -16.48
C ILE A 202 -0.53 -25.51 -18.00
N PRO A 203 0.64 -25.05 -18.49
CA PRO A 203 0.92 -25.03 -19.93
C PRO A 203 1.05 -26.41 -20.58
N LEU A 204 1.26 -27.45 -19.78
CA LEU A 204 1.47 -28.83 -20.25
C LEU A 204 0.14 -29.58 -20.46
N LEU A 205 -0.99 -28.97 -20.10
CA LEU A 205 -2.31 -29.59 -20.24
C LEU A 205 -2.77 -29.47 -21.69
N SER A 206 -3.02 -30.60 -22.33
CA SER A 206 -3.50 -30.69 -23.71
C SER A 206 -4.79 -29.90 -23.90
N VAL A 207 -4.94 -29.27 -25.07
CA VAL A 207 -6.15 -28.54 -25.49
C VAL A 207 -7.30 -29.50 -25.86
N GLU A 208 -6.99 -30.77 -26.12
CA GLU A 208 -7.96 -31.80 -26.49
C GLU A 208 -8.20 -32.77 -25.32
N GLY A 209 -9.39 -32.65 -24.72
CA GLY A 209 -9.96 -33.60 -23.77
C GLY A 209 -10.13 -33.03 -22.37
N GLU A 210 -11.26 -33.35 -21.73
CA GLU A 210 -11.49 -33.26 -20.28
C GLU A 210 -10.49 -34.16 -19.52
N GLY A 211 -9.20 -33.84 -19.63
CA GLY A 211 -8.16 -34.45 -18.85
C GLY A 211 -8.14 -33.75 -17.50
N SER A 212 -8.88 -34.29 -16.54
CA SER A 212 -8.68 -33.95 -15.13
C SER A 212 -7.18 -33.93 -14.87
N LEU A 213 -6.65 -32.78 -14.44
CA LEU A 213 -5.26 -32.64 -14.00
C LEU A 213 -4.93 -33.86 -13.13
N LYS A 214 -3.99 -34.70 -13.59
CA LYS A 214 -3.45 -35.79 -12.77
C LYS A 214 -2.58 -35.15 -11.69
N MET A 215 -3.28 -34.64 -10.69
CA MET A 215 -2.74 -34.09 -9.45
C MET A 215 -2.77 -35.19 -8.41
N GLU A 216 -1.70 -35.28 -7.62
CA GLU A 216 -1.71 -36.06 -6.40
C GLU A 216 -2.81 -35.53 -5.47
N ASP A 217 -3.41 -36.36 -4.63
CA ASP A 217 -4.53 -35.89 -3.78
C ASP A 217 -4.11 -34.76 -2.83
N LYS A 218 -2.83 -34.76 -2.42
CA LYS A 218 -2.21 -33.65 -1.67
C LYS A 218 -2.14 -32.35 -2.48
N ASP A 219 -1.91 -32.41 -3.79
CA ASP A 219 -1.93 -31.25 -4.68
C ASP A 219 -3.35 -30.70 -4.80
N LYS A 220 -4.38 -31.57 -4.91
CA LYS A 220 -5.79 -31.16 -5.05
C LYS A 220 -6.29 -30.35 -3.85
N GLU A 221 -6.01 -30.80 -2.63
CA GLU A 221 -6.37 -30.05 -1.42
C GLU A 221 -5.69 -28.69 -1.32
N SER A 222 -4.46 -28.59 -1.83
CA SER A 222 -3.72 -27.32 -1.85
C SER A 222 -4.31 -26.33 -2.87
N VAL A 223 -4.84 -26.84 -3.99
CA VAL A 223 -5.34 -26.05 -5.12
C VAL A 223 -6.56 -25.22 -4.78
N HIS A 224 -7.44 -25.73 -3.93
CA HIS A 224 -8.63 -25.02 -3.47
C HIS A 224 -8.32 -23.81 -2.56
N LYS A 225 -7.10 -23.72 -2.01
CA LYS A 225 -6.67 -22.60 -1.17
C LYS A 225 -6.10 -21.42 -1.97
N PHE A 226 -5.94 -21.56 -3.29
CA PHE A 226 -5.40 -20.49 -4.13
C PHE A 226 -6.51 -19.62 -4.68
N SER A 227 -6.31 -18.32 -4.57
CA SER A 227 -7.02 -17.33 -5.38
C SER A 227 -6.22 -16.98 -6.63
N CYS A 228 -6.90 -16.59 -7.70
CA CYS A 228 -6.28 -16.11 -8.93
C CYS A 228 -6.74 -14.69 -9.21
N LYS A 229 -5.82 -13.80 -9.55
CA LYS A 229 -6.11 -12.52 -10.20
C LYS A 229 -5.59 -12.56 -11.63
N PHE A 230 -6.36 -12.00 -12.56
CA PHE A 230 -6.02 -11.98 -13.97
C PHE A 230 -5.82 -10.55 -14.47
N TYR A 231 -4.67 -10.33 -15.12
CA TYR A 231 -4.36 -9.10 -15.84
C TYR A 231 -3.98 -9.47 -17.26
N GLY A 232 -4.78 -9.13 -18.25
CA GLY A 232 -4.51 -9.52 -19.63
C GLY A 232 -5.12 -8.61 -20.65
N ASP A 233 -4.62 -8.70 -21.89
CA ASP A 233 -5.10 -7.91 -23.02
C ASP A 233 -6.30 -8.57 -23.74
N PHE A 234 -6.96 -9.52 -23.06
CA PHE A 234 -8.03 -10.33 -23.62
C PHE A 234 -9.39 -9.90 -23.07
N CYS A 235 -10.37 -9.74 -23.95
CA CYS A 235 -11.76 -9.53 -23.55
C CYS A 235 -12.38 -10.85 -23.07
N LEU A 236 -12.39 -11.06 -21.75
CA LEU A 236 -13.01 -12.22 -21.12
C LEU A 236 -14.40 -11.87 -20.57
N PRO A 237 -15.43 -12.73 -20.72
CA PRO A 237 -16.73 -12.51 -20.09
C PRO A 237 -16.65 -12.45 -18.56
N LYS A 238 -15.79 -13.29 -17.97
CA LYS A 238 -15.50 -13.31 -16.54
C LYS A 238 -14.02 -13.65 -16.32
N PRO A 239 -13.25 -12.80 -15.61
CA PRO A 239 -11.89 -13.12 -15.22
C PRO A 239 -11.84 -14.34 -14.28
N PRO A 240 -10.82 -15.20 -14.39
CA PRO A 240 -10.66 -16.34 -13.50
C PRO A 240 -10.32 -15.88 -12.08
N THR A 241 -10.95 -16.51 -11.09
CA THR A 241 -10.71 -16.25 -9.65
C THR A 241 -10.20 -17.49 -8.91
N THR A 242 -10.25 -18.65 -9.57
CA THR A 242 -9.83 -19.95 -9.04
C THR A 242 -8.76 -20.56 -9.94
N PHE A 243 -8.03 -21.54 -9.41
CA PHE A 243 -7.05 -22.29 -10.20
C PHE A 243 -7.67 -22.97 -11.42
N GLN A 244 -8.80 -23.66 -11.26
CA GLN A 244 -9.46 -24.34 -12.37
C GLN A 244 -9.93 -23.35 -13.44
N GLY A 245 -10.51 -22.21 -13.04
CA GLY A 245 -10.88 -21.16 -13.97
C GLY A 245 -9.68 -20.59 -14.72
N ALA A 246 -8.51 -20.49 -14.06
CA ALA A 246 -7.29 -20.05 -14.71
C ALA A 246 -6.81 -21.05 -15.77
N VAL A 247 -6.89 -22.36 -15.51
CA VAL A 247 -6.57 -23.43 -16.48
C VAL A 247 -7.47 -23.33 -17.72
N GLU A 248 -8.78 -23.21 -17.51
CA GLU A 248 -9.76 -23.11 -18.61
C GLU A 248 -9.54 -21.86 -19.47
N VAL A 249 -9.26 -20.72 -18.83
CA VAL A 249 -8.95 -19.48 -19.54
C VAL A 249 -7.64 -19.63 -20.31
N TYR A 250 -6.61 -20.19 -19.69
CA TYR A 250 -5.30 -20.41 -20.31
C TYR A 250 -5.41 -21.24 -21.61
N GLN A 251 -6.16 -22.34 -21.59
CA GLN A 251 -6.39 -23.20 -22.75
C GLN A 251 -7.09 -22.45 -23.90
N LYS A 252 -7.92 -21.46 -23.60
CA LYS A 252 -8.65 -20.66 -24.58
C LYS A 252 -7.83 -19.50 -25.15
N LEU A 253 -6.81 -19.00 -24.44
CA LEU A 253 -6.05 -17.79 -24.83
C LEU A 253 -5.55 -17.79 -26.29
N PRO A 254 -4.97 -18.87 -26.84
CA PRO A 254 -4.49 -18.86 -28.23
C PRO A 254 -5.59 -18.56 -29.25
N GLY A 255 -6.82 -19.04 -29.01
CA GLY A 255 -7.96 -18.81 -29.90
C GLY A 255 -8.61 -17.43 -29.72
N LEU A 256 -8.32 -16.71 -28.63
CA LEU A 256 -8.96 -15.42 -28.33
C LEU A 256 -8.35 -14.24 -29.08
N LEU A 257 -7.16 -14.40 -29.67
CA LEU A 257 -6.54 -13.37 -30.53
C LEU A 257 -7.23 -13.23 -31.89
N GLY A 258 -8.00 -14.23 -32.29
CA GLY A 258 -8.60 -14.31 -33.62
C GLY A 258 -7.71 -14.98 -34.65
N ALA A 259 -8.29 -15.38 -35.78
CA ALA A 259 -7.59 -16.18 -36.80
C ALA A 259 -6.44 -15.40 -37.45
N GLU A 260 -6.57 -14.07 -37.55
CA GLU A 260 -5.57 -13.17 -38.13
C GLU A 260 -4.94 -12.23 -37.08
N GLY A 261 -5.24 -12.45 -35.79
CA GLY A 261 -4.77 -11.59 -34.71
C GLY A 261 -5.51 -10.24 -34.66
N GLU A 262 -6.76 -10.18 -35.12
CA GLU A 262 -7.55 -8.94 -35.20
C GLU A 262 -7.84 -8.30 -33.84
N LYS A 263 -7.71 -9.06 -32.74
CA LYS A 263 -7.86 -8.57 -31.36
C LYS A 263 -6.52 -8.24 -30.69
N ALA A 264 -5.41 -8.32 -31.43
CA ALA A 264 -4.10 -8.01 -30.90
C ALA A 264 -3.94 -6.52 -30.58
N VAL A 265 -3.27 -6.22 -29.48
CA VAL A 265 -2.94 -4.87 -29.02
C VAL A 265 -1.45 -4.56 -29.27
N PRO A 266 -1.05 -3.28 -29.30
CA PRO A 266 0.37 -2.91 -29.33
C PRO A 266 1.10 -3.50 -28.12
N MET A 267 2.23 -4.17 -28.37
CA MET A 267 3.09 -4.73 -27.31
C MET A 267 4.42 -4.00 -27.21
N LYS A 268 5.08 -3.79 -28.36
CA LYS A 268 6.38 -3.11 -28.47
C LYS A 268 6.31 -2.09 -29.59
N VAL A 269 6.89 -0.93 -29.35
CA VAL A 269 6.83 0.23 -30.23
C VAL A 269 8.24 0.70 -30.56
N TRP A 270 8.43 1.16 -31.79
CA TRP A 270 9.66 1.79 -32.25
C TRP A 270 9.39 3.27 -32.50
N LEU A 271 10.27 4.09 -31.95
CA LEU A 271 10.17 5.54 -31.90
C LEU A 271 11.34 6.14 -32.67
N LEU A 272 11.04 6.94 -33.68
CA LEU A 272 12.02 7.72 -34.43
C LEU A 272 12.12 9.12 -33.80
N PRO A 273 13.32 9.59 -33.40
CA PRO A 273 13.50 10.96 -32.98
C PRO A 273 13.04 11.93 -34.07
N MET A 274 12.23 12.92 -33.69
CA MET A 274 11.75 13.92 -34.65
C MET A 274 12.88 14.79 -35.20
N THR A 275 14.01 14.89 -34.47
CA THR A 275 15.25 15.52 -34.92
C THR A 275 15.86 14.89 -36.17
N CYS A 276 15.51 13.64 -36.49
CA CYS A 276 15.89 12.99 -37.75
C CYS A 276 15.18 13.58 -38.97
N LEU A 277 13.99 14.14 -38.76
CA LEU A 277 13.14 14.71 -39.81
C LEU A 277 13.34 16.22 -39.89
N ASP A 278 13.42 16.89 -38.75
CA ASP A 278 13.72 18.32 -38.65
C ASP A 278 14.58 18.61 -37.41
N SER A 279 15.74 19.25 -37.61
CA SER A 279 16.67 19.59 -36.52
C SER A 279 16.11 20.58 -35.49
N SER A 280 15.05 21.33 -35.80
CA SER A 280 14.40 22.23 -34.84
C SER A 280 13.53 21.50 -33.81
N ALA A 281 13.20 20.24 -34.07
CA ALA A 281 12.29 19.48 -33.22
C ALA A 281 12.80 19.34 -31.78
N ALA A 282 11.86 19.29 -30.82
CA ALA A 282 12.20 19.03 -29.44
C ALA A 282 12.90 17.67 -29.27
N LYS A 283 13.84 17.59 -28.32
CA LYS A 283 14.61 16.37 -28.04
C LYS A 283 14.73 16.08 -26.56
N VAL A 284 15.11 14.85 -26.25
CA VAL A 284 15.59 14.48 -24.91
C VAL A 284 17.03 14.97 -24.80
N VAL A 285 17.28 15.88 -23.87
CA VAL A 285 18.58 16.52 -23.63
C VAL A 285 19.45 15.68 -22.71
N ARG A 286 18.85 15.07 -21.67
CA ARG A 286 19.55 14.23 -20.69
C ARG A 286 18.82 12.92 -20.46
N GLN A 287 19.57 11.84 -20.27
CA GLN A 287 19.04 10.58 -19.77
C GLN A 287 19.18 10.52 -18.25
N ILE A 288 18.35 9.69 -17.61
CA ILE A 288 18.50 9.37 -16.19
C ILE A 288 19.35 8.11 -16.08
N SER A 289 20.42 8.18 -15.30
CA SER A 289 21.32 7.04 -15.10
C SER A 289 20.58 5.88 -14.45
N ILE A 290 20.94 4.66 -14.88
CA ILE A 290 20.36 3.41 -14.37
C ILE A 290 20.52 3.33 -12.85
N ARG A 291 21.62 3.87 -12.30
CA ARG A 291 21.89 3.93 -10.86
C ARG A 291 20.79 4.69 -10.12
N LEU A 292 20.46 5.92 -10.55
CA LEU A 292 19.41 6.71 -9.90
C LEU A 292 18.02 6.09 -10.07
N VAL A 293 17.76 5.43 -11.21
CA VAL A 293 16.52 4.67 -11.40
C VAL A 293 16.42 3.52 -10.41
N GLN A 294 17.52 2.79 -10.17
CA GLN A 294 17.57 1.71 -9.18
C GLN A 294 17.41 2.26 -7.75
N GLU A 295 18.07 3.37 -7.40
CA GLU A 295 17.90 4.01 -6.10
C GLU A 295 16.44 4.43 -5.86
N ALA A 296 15.80 5.07 -6.85
CA ALA A 296 14.37 5.43 -6.76
C ALA A 296 13.45 4.21 -6.68
N GLN A 297 13.80 3.10 -7.34
CA GLN A 297 13.08 1.83 -7.23
C GLN A 297 13.16 1.29 -5.79
N THR A 298 14.36 1.22 -5.21
CA THR A 298 14.57 0.77 -3.83
C THR A 298 13.72 1.57 -2.84
N VAL A 299 13.66 2.89 -3.02
CA VAL A 299 12.81 3.77 -2.19
C VAL A 299 11.33 3.35 -2.21
N LEU A 300 10.79 3.05 -3.39
CA LEU A 300 9.38 2.64 -3.54
C LEU A 300 9.13 1.21 -3.07
N GLU A 301 10.13 0.33 -3.19
CA GLU A 301 10.11 -1.02 -2.63
C GLU A 301 10.12 -0.98 -1.10
N ASP A 302 10.94 -0.11 -0.47
CA ASP A 302 10.93 0.12 0.99
C ASP A 302 9.53 0.52 1.47
N PHE A 303 8.88 1.48 0.78
CA PHE A 303 7.54 1.93 1.16
C PHE A 303 6.49 0.82 1.00
N SER A 304 6.63 -0.01 -0.03
CA SER A 304 5.70 -1.12 -0.26
C SER A 304 5.89 -2.24 0.77
N GLU A 305 7.14 -2.50 1.19
CA GLU A 305 7.43 -3.38 2.32
C GLU A 305 6.76 -2.87 3.59
N LEU A 306 7.03 -1.61 3.97
CA LEU A 306 6.42 -0.97 5.16
C LEU A 306 4.90 -1.00 5.14
N GLU A 307 4.27 -0.79 3.98
CA GLU A 307 2.82 -0.90 3.80
C GLU A 307 2.31 -2.32 4.07
N MET A 308 3.00 -3.36 3.59
CA MET A 308 2.68 -4.75 3.93
C MET A 308 2.82 -5.02 5.43
N ARG A 309 3.92 -4.57 6.06
CA ARG A 309 4.12 -4.71 7.51
C ARG A 309 2.99 -4.03 8.29
N SER A 310 2.65 -2.81 7.91
CA SER A 310 1.58 -2.03 8.52
C SER A 310 0.22 -2.70 8.34
N ASN A 311 -0.07 -3.28 7.18
CA ASN A 311 -1.32 -4.01 6.95
C ASN A 311 -1.42 -5.28 7.81
N ASP A 312 -0.31 -6.00 7.99
CA ASP A 312 -0.24 -7.19 8.83
C ASP A 312 -0.48 -6.87 10.32
N VAL A 313 0.03 -5.73 10.79
CA VAL A 313 0.08 -5.39 12.23
C VAL A 313 -0.97 -4.37 12.65
N LEU A 314 -1.10 -3.26 11.93
CA LEU A 314 -1.82 -2.05 12.36
C LEU A 314 -3.05 -1.74 11.50
N ARG A 315 -3.14 -2.26 10.26
CA ARG A 315 -4.17 -1.91 9.25
C ARG A 315 -4.27 -0.40 8.98
N THR A 316 -3.14 0.33 9.04
CA THR A 316 -3.09 1.80 8.84
C THR A 316 -2.56 2.19 7.45
N LYS A 317 -2.95 3.38 6.96
CA LYS A 317 -2.68 3.87 5.59
C LYS A 317 -1.56 4.92 5.47
N MET A 318 -0.78 5.16 6.51
CA MET A 318 0.11 6.32 6.56
C MET A 318 1.28 6.25 5.54
N CYS A 319 1.74 5.04 5.19
CA CYS A 319 2.82 4.84 4.22
C CYS A 319 2.42 5.23 2.78
N SER A 320 1.12 5.21 2.46
CA SER A 320 0.63 5.48 1.11
C SER A 320 0.79 6.97 0.73
N GLU A 321 0.68 7.90 1.69
CA GLU A 321 0.87 9.34 1.47
C GLU A 321 2.33 9.67 1.10
N LEU A 322 3.28 9.13 1.86
CA LEU A 322 4.73 9.31 1.62
C LEU A 322 5.17 8.77 0.27
N LYS A 323 4.66 7.58 -0.08
CA LYS A 323 4.89 6.97 -1.38
C LYS A 323 4.40 7.91 -2.49
N LEU A 324 3.18 8.44 -2.37
CA LEU A 324 2.60 9.34 -3.36
C LEU A 324 3.39 10.64 -3.52
N GLU A 325 3.82 11.28 -2.43
CA GLU A 325 4.65 12.49 -2.48
C GLU A 325 5.98 12.27 -3.19
N PHE A 326 6.63 11.13 -2.93
CA PHE A 326 7.86 10.76 -3.62
C PHE A 326 7.61 10.54 -5.12
N GLN A 327 6.52 9.85 -5.49
CA GLN A 327 6.15 9.67 -6.89
C GLN A 327 5.87 11.00 -7.59
N GLN A 328 5.16 11.93 -6.95
CA GLN A 328 4.91 13.28 -7.48
C GLN A 328 6.22 14.07 -7.68
N THR A 329 7.17 13.91 -6.76
CA THR A 329 8.50 14.52 -6.90
C THR A 329 9.23 13.99 -8.13
N LEU A 330 9.23 12.67 -8.34
CA LEU A 330 9.78 12.05 -9.54
C LEU A 330 9.03 12.52 -10.80
N ALA A 331 7.70 12.58 -10.77
CA ALA A 331 6.86 13.04 -11.88
C ALA A 331 7.22 14.46 -12.33
N LYS A 332 7.61 15.33 -11.39
CA LYS A 332 8.04 16.70 -11.68
C LYS A 332 9.47 16.78 -12.19
N LYS A 333 10.40 16.05 -11.56
CA LYS A 333 11.83 16.15 -11.84
C LYS A 333 12.25 15.43 -13.12
N LEU A 334 11.67 14.26 -13.42
CA LEU A 334 12.07 13.46 -14.59
C LEU A 334 11.89 14.21 -15.92
N PRO A 335 10.73 14.84 -16.22
CA PRO A 335 10.56 15.57 -17.47
C PRO A 335 11.45 16.83 -17.55
N SER A 336 11.65 17.50 -16.41
CA SER A 336 12.51 18.69 -16.31
C SER A 336 13.98 18.37 -16.64
N ILE A 337 14.51 17.28 -16.07
CA ILE A 337 15.87 16.81 -16.35
C ILE A 337 16.00 16.39 -17.81
N ARG A 338 15.08 15.53 -18.29
CA ARG A 338 15.09 15.04 -19.68
C ARG A 338 14.91 16.16 -20.70
N GLY A 339 14.15 17.19 -20.36
CA GLY A 339 13.92 18.37 -21.21
C GLY A 339 15.05 19.41 -21.18
N GLY A 340 16.05 19.24 -20.33
CA GLY A 340 17.20 20.15 -20.26
C GLY A 340 17.10 21.23 -19.17
N GLY A 341 15.97 21.35 -18.48
CA GLY A 341 15.71 22.41 -17.50
C GLY A 341 16.42 22.23 -16.15
N GLU A 342 16.72 20.99 -15.77
CA GLU A 342 17.46 20.66 -14.55
C GLU A 342 18.59 19.67 -14.84
N GLU A 343 19.60 19.66 -13.98
CA GLU A 343 20.68 18.67 -13.98
C GLU A 343 20.26 17.40 -13.24
N GLU A 344 20.83 16.26 -13.63
CA GLU A 344 20.56 14.96 -12.97
C GLU A 344 20.91 14.99 -11.47
N ALA A 345 21.88 15.83 -11.06
CA ALA A 345 22.30 16.02 -9.68
C ALA A 345 21.14 16.41 -8.73
N GLU A 346 20.10 17.09 -9.25
CA GLU A 346 18.91 17.44 -8.47
C GLU A 346 18.18 16.18 -7.95
N LEU A 347 18.06 15.16 -8.80
CA LEU A 347 17.46 13.88 -8.41
C LEU A 347 18.35 13.14 -7.40
N ALA A 348 19.67 13.17 -7.60
CA ALA A 348 20.62 12.56 -6.67
C ALA A 348 20.54 13.21 -5.27
N GLU A 349 20.42 14.52 -5.18
CA GLU A 349 20.28 15.22 -3.90
C GLU A 349 18.92 14.93 -3.21
N ILE A 350 17.82 14.77 -3.96
CA ILE A 350 16.54 14.33 -3.40
C ILE A 350 16.68 12.94 -2.76
N LEU A 351 17.27 12.00 -3.48
CA LEU A 351 17.50 10.64 -2.99
C LEU A 351 18.41 10.66 -1.75
N LYS A 352 19.50 11.42 -1.78
CA LYS A 352 20.43 11.58 -0.65
C LYS A 352 19.75 12.17 0.58
N LYS A 353 18.96 13.24 0.42
CA LYS A 353 18.21 13.86 1.52
C LYS A 353 17.25 12.88 2.19
N ARG A 354 16.61 11.99 1.43
CA ARG A 354 15.78 10.92 2.00
C ARG A 354 16.60 9.99 2.88
N HIS A 355 17.76 9.53 2.39
CA HIS A 355 18.62 8.63 3.16
C HIS A 355 19.08 9.26 4.49
N SER A 356 19.31 10.58 4.50
CA SER A 356 19.63 11.36 5.70
C SER A 356 18.39 12.00 6.35
N SER A 357 17.19 11.45 6.15
CA SER A 357 15.97 11.97 6.80
C SER A 357 15.40 10.94 7.79
N PRO A 358 14.44 11.34 8.64
CA PRO A 358 13.64 10.40 9.42
C PRO A 358 12.92 9.34 8.56
N PHE A 359 12.73 9.60 7.25
CA PHE A 359 12.12 8.69 6.27
C PHE A 359 13.12 7.73 5.62
N SER A 360 14.32 7.57 6.17
CA SER A 360 15.24 6.55 5.72
C SER A 360 14.63 5.16 5.92
N SER A 361 14.95 4.22 5.02
CA SER A 361 14.50 2.83 5.13
C SER A 361 14.86 2.22 6.49
N LYS A 362 16.06 2.54 6.99
CA LYS A 362 16.54 2.12 8.30
C LYS A 362 15.60 2.57 9.42
N ASN A 363 15.35 3.87 9.54
CA ASN A 363 14.57 4.43 10.63
C ASN A 363 13.10 3.96 10.59
N LEU A 364 12.51 3.88 9.40
CA LEU A 364 11.14 3.41 9.23
C LEU A 364 11.00 1.92 9.60
N ASN A 365 11.98 1.09 9.23
CA ASN A 365 11.99 -0.32 9.61
C ASN A 365 12.21 -0.51 11.11
N GLU A 366 13.14 0.24 11.73
CA GLU A 366 13.36 0.21 13.18
C GLU A 366 12.09 0.61 13.95
N TRP A 367 11.36 1.63 13.47
CA TRP A 367 10.07 2.01 14.05
C TRP A 367 9.01 0.91 13.88
N MET A 368 8.93 0.27 12.72
CA MET A 368 8.01 -0.86 12.52
C MET A 368 8.36 -2.06 13.40
N ASP A 369 9.65 -2.39 13.59
CA ASP A 369 10.11 -3.45 14.50
C ASP A 369 9.70 -3.13 15.95
N CYS A 370 9.75 -1.86 16.34
CA CYS A 370 9.27 -1.37 17.61
C CYS A 370 7.76 -1.61 17.78
N LYS A 371 6.96 -1.29 16.76
CA LYS A 371 5.50 -1.48 16.79
C LYS A 371 5.08 -2.95 16.78
N GLU A 372 5.78 -3.79 16.03
CA GLU A 372 5.59 -5.24 16.06
C GLU A 372 5.82 -5.80 17.47
N ARG A 373 6.93 -5.41 18.12
CA ARG A 373 7.22 -5.82 19.51
C ARG A 373 6.19 -5.33 20.52
N GLU A 374 5.69 -4.11 20.36
CA GLU A 374 4.60 -3.59 21.20
C GLU A 374 3.36 -4.48 21.11
N VAL A 375 2.93 -4.79 19.88
CA VAL A 375 1.77 -5.65 19.61
C VAL A 375 1.99 -7.07 20.15
N ASP A 376 3.15 -7.67 19.92
CA ASP A 376 3.48 -9.01 20.43
C ASP A 376 3.44 -9.07 21.96
N THR A 377 3.93 -8.00 22.61
CA THR A 377 3.89 -7.87 24.07
C THR A 377 2.44 -7.82 24.57
N LEU A 378 1.59 -7.00 23.96
CA LEU A 378 0.16 -6.91 24.30
C LEU A 378 -0.58 -8.22 24.03
N MET A 379 -0.29 -8.88 22.91
CA MET A 379 -0.85 -10.18 22.56
C MET A 379 -0.46 -11.25 23.57
N SER A 380 0.76 -11.21 24.11
CA SER A 380 1.19 -12.13 25.17
C SER A 380 0.35 -11.99 26.44
N PHE A 381 0.04 -10.76 26.86
CA PHE A 381 -0.81 -10.49 28.02
C PHE A 381 -2.26 -10.87 27.77
N THR A 382 -2.79 -10.56 26.59
CA THR A 382 -4.14 -10.96 26.17
C THR A 382 -4.28 -12.48 26.14
N LYS A 383 -3.26 -13.20 25.68
CA LYS A 383 -3.20 -14.67 25.69
C LYS A 383 -3.12 -15.26 27.09
N MET A 384 -2.56 -14.53 28.07
CA MET A 384 -2.63 -14.93 29.48
C MET A 384 -4.05 -14.76 30.04
N MET A 385 -4.78 -13.74 29.59
CA MET A 385 -6.12 -13.36 30.07
C MET A 385 -7.26 -13.81 29.14
N LYS A 386 -7.14 -14.97 28.46
CA LYS A 386 -8.09 -15.44 27.42
C LYS A 386 -9.58 -15.47 27.79
N ASN A 387 -9.90 -15.59 29.08
CA ASN A 387 -11.28 -15.71 29.55
C ASN A 387 -11.87 -14.37 29.98
N THR A 388 -11.26 -13.25 29.56
CA THR A 388 -11.68 -11.90 29.92
C THR A 388 -12.27 -11.17 28.72
N LYS A 389 -13.25 -10.31 28.98
CA LYS A 389 -13.88 -9.50 27.94
C LYS A 389 -12.97 -8.30 27.62
N ILE A 390 -12.58 -8.18 26.35
CA ILE A 390 -11.83 -7.02 25.87
C ILE A 390 -12.83 -5.90 25.55
N ILE A 391 -12.61 -4.74 26.15
CA ILE A 391 -13.42 -3.54 25.93
C ILE A 391 -12.56 -2.51 25.21
N SER A 392 -13.02 -2.07 24.04
CA SER A 392 -12.24 -1.22 23.14
C SER A 392 -12.57 0.28 23.25
N SER A 393 -13.60 0.65 24.00
CA SER A 393 -14.03 2.04 24.16
C SER A 393 -14.44 2.36 25.60
N GLN A 394 -14.30 3.63 25.98
CA GLN A 394 -14.72 4.12 27.29
C GLN A 394 -16.24 3.99 27.49
N ASN A 395 -17.01 4.15 26.42
CA ASN A 395 -18.46 4.03 26.45
C ASN A 395 -18.92 2.60 26.71
N ASP A 396 -18.23 1.62 26.12
CA ASP A 396 -18.52 0.21 26.37
C ASP A 396 -18.16 -0.17 27.80
N LEU A 397 -17.05 0.37 28.34
CA LEU A 397 -16.69 0.17 29.74
C LEU A 397 -17.77 0.72 30.69
N TYR A 398 -18.30 1.91 30.38
CA TYR A 398 -19.39 2.50 31.14
C TYR A 398 -20.65 1.62 31.11
N LYS A 399 -21.06 1.14 29.93
CA LYS A 399 -22.21 0.23 29.79
C LYS A 399 -22.07 -1.03 30.63
N GLU A 400 -20.89 -1.67 30.61
CA GLU A 400 -20.64 -2.87 31.41
C GLU A 400 -20.70 -2.57 32.91
N SER A 401 -20.18 -1.42 33.34
CA SER A 401 -20.21 -1.01 34.75
C SER A 401 -21.62 -0.79 35.32
N LEU A 402 -22.60 -0.46 34.48
CA LEU A 402 -24.00 -0.31 34.91
C LEU A 402 -24.68 -1.67 35.16
N SER A 403 -24.16 -2.73 34.57
CA SER A 403 -24.77 -4.07 34.59
C SER A 403 -24.23 -5.00 35.68
N ALA A 404 -23.17 -4.60 36.38
CA ALA A 404 -22.49 -5.41 37.38
C ALA A 404 -22.32 -4.65 38.70
N GLU A 405 -22.47 -5.35 39.83
CA GLU A 405 -22.31 -4.78 41.17
C GLU A 405 -20.85 -4.41 41.47
N HIS A 406 -19.90 -5.20 40.94
CA HIS A 406 -18.47 -4.94 41.00
C HIS A 406 -17.82 -5.25 39.65
N VAL A 407 -16.97 -4.35 39.16
CA VAL A 407 -16.20 -4.52 37.92
C VAL A 407 -14.71 -4.35 38.23
N VAL A 408 -13.91 -5.33 37.79
CA VAL A 408 -12.44 -5.28 37.89
C VAL A 408 -11.86 -5.28 36.48
N CYS A 409 -11.10 -4.23 36.16
CA CYS A 409 -10.50 -4.05 34.84
C CYS A 409 -8.98 -4.09 34.90
N PHE A 410 -8.38 -4.78 33.94
CA PHE A 410 -6.95 -4.66 33.65
C PHE A 410 -6.75 -3.62 32.54
N VAL A 411 -6.22 -2.45 32.89
CA VAL A 411 -6.07 -1.31 31.96
C VAL A 411 -4.61 -1.13 31.55
N PHE A 412 -4.37 -1.08 30.24
CA PHE A 412 -3.06 -0.73 29.66
C PHE A 412 -2.91 0.80 29.64
N THR A 413 -2.24 1.36 30.64
CA THR A 413 -2.12 2.82 30.82
C THR A 413 -1.07 3.49 29.90
N SER A 414 -0.24 2.69 29.22
CA SER A 414 0.81 3.20 28.33
C SER A 414 0.34 3.41 26.88
N LEU A 415 -0.90 2.99 26.55
CA LEU A 415 -1.47 3.09 25.20
C LEU A 415 -2.29 4.38 25.03
N GLY A 416 -2.42 4.87 23.79
CA GLY A 416 -3.31 5.99 23.45
C GLY A 416 -2.68 7.39 23.45
N LYS A 417 -1.35 7.51 23.60
CA LYS A 417 -0.63 8.76 23.36
C LYS A 417 -0.39 8.94 21.86
N ASP A 418 -0.32 10.20 21.41
CA ASP A 418 0.13 10.52 20.05
C ASP A 418 1.51 9.92 19.80
N GLU A 419 1.66 9.19 18.69
CA GLU A 419 2.91 8.52 18.35
C GLU A 419 4.01 9.55 18.04
N PRO A 420 5.08 9.65 18.85
CA PRO A 420 6.08 10.71 18.71
C PRO A 420 6.80 10.66 17.37
N TYR A 421 7.12 9.45 16.89
CA TYR A 421 7.78 9.27 15.61
C TYR A 421 6.91 9.74 14.43
N LEU A 422 5.62 9.36 14.41
CA LEU A 422 4.68 9.83 13.39
C LEU A 422 4.47 11.34 13.44
N SER A 423 4.46 11.91 14.64
CA SER A 423 4.39 13.37 14.84
C SER A 423 5.64 14.07 14.28
N ALA A 424 6.82 13.51 14.48
CA ALA A 424 8.08 14.01 13.92
C ALA A 424 8.09 13.92 12.39
N LEU A 425 7.63 12.80 11.82
CA LEU A 425 7.46 12.63 10.38
C LEU A 425 6.51 13.70 9.80
N SER A 426 5.34 13.90 10.40
CA SER A 426 4.38 14.92 9.96
C SER A 426 4.96 16.34 10.01
N LYS A 427 5.74 16.67 11.04
CA LYS A 427 6.41 17.98 11.15
C LYS A 427 7.47 18.18 10.07
N TYR A 428 8.23 17.13 9.73
CA TYR A 428 9.20 17.15 8.64
C TYR A 428 8.51 17.38 7.29
N LEU A 429 7.42 16.67 6.99
CA LEU A 429 6.66 16.88 5.74
C LEU A 429 6.13 18.30 5.60
N LYS A 430 5.68 18.89 6.71
CA LYS A 430 5.17 20.28 6.74
C LYS A 430 6.28 21.34 6.65
N GLY A 431 7.55 20.95 6.51
CA GLY A 431 8.69 21.86 6.44
C GLY A 431 8.92 22.66 7.73
N LYS A 432 8.37 22.20 8.87
CA LYS A 432 8.44 22.88 10.17
C LYS A 432 9.59 22.39 11.04
N THR A 433 10.71 22.02 10.44
CA THR A 433 11.92 21.62 11.18
C THR A 433 12.82 22.83 11.37
N ASN A 434 12.85 23.33 12.60
CA ASN A 434 13.86 24.27 13.08
C ASN A 434 15.22 23.54 13.10
N PRO A 435 16.32 24.16 12.62
CA PRO A 435 17.65 23.54 12.65
C PRO A 435 18.20 23.27 14.07
N ASP A 436 17.57 23.83 15.11
CA ASP A 436 17.96 23.70 16.53
C ASP A 436 17.23 22.61 17.32
N LEU A 437 16.33 21.83 16.70
CA LEU A 437 15.87 20.60 17.35
C LEU A 437 16.96 19.56 17.13
N GLN A 438 17.56 19.10 18.23
CA GLN A 438 18.49 17.97 18.27
C GLN A 438 18.16 16.98 17.16
N ASP A 439 19.17 16.74 16.33
CA ASP A 439 19.13 15.89 15.15
C ASP A 439 18.13 14.72 15.29
N PRO A 440 17.09 14.64 14.44
CA PRO A 440 16.16 13.50 14.42
C PRO A 440 16.88 12.14 14.32
N HIS A 441 18.15 12.10 13.90
CA HIS A 441 19.01 10.92 13.90
C HIS A 441 19.41 10.41 15.30
N THR A 442 19.06 11.12 16.38
CA THR A 442 19.39 10.74 17.77
C THR A 442 18.20 10.30 18.62
N HIS A 443 16.97 10.38 18.10
CA HIS A 443 15.81 9.89 18.84
C HIS A 443 15.77 8.36 18.76
N ASP A 444 16.32 7.71 19.78
CA ASP A 444 16.25 6.26 19.94
C ASP A 444 14.79 5.89 20.24
N ALA A 445 14.05 5.56 19.18
CA ALA A 445 12.65 5.19 19.25
C ALA A 445 12.40 3.96 20.15
N GLU A 446 13.45 3.19 20.49
CA GLU A 446 13.39 2.00 21.33
C GLU A 446 13.63 2.32 22.81
N LYS A 447 14.57 3.20 23.15
CA LYS A 447 14.95 3.50 24.55
C LYS A 447 13.85 4.16 25.38
N GLU A 448 12.90 4.85 24.75
CA GLU A 448 11.83 5.55 25.46
C GLU A 448 10.54 4.73 25.60
N GLN A 449 10.52 3.51 25.06
CA GLN A 449 9.30 2.71 24.97
C GLN A 449 9.10 1.79 26.16
N TRP A 450 7.87 1.76 26.66
CA TRP A 450 7.51 1.03 27.88
C TRP A 450 7.72 -0.48 27.75
N TYR A 451 7.54 -1.06 26.56
CA TYR A 451 7.69 -2.49 26.29
C TYR A 451 9.16 -2.94 26.17
N ALA A 452 10.11 -2.02 26.01
CA ALA A 452 11.54 -2.34 26.01
C ALA A 452 12.11 -2.50 27.43
N SER A 453 11.46 -1.93 28.46
CA SER A 453 11.88 -2.08 29.85
C SER A 453 11.47 -3.44 30.42
N LYS A 454 12.46 -4.22 30.87
CA LYS A 454 12.23 -5.48 31.56
C LYS A 454 11.55 -5.29 32.91
N GLU A 455 11.80 -4.17 33.57
CA GLU A 455 11.18 -3.80 34.84
C GLU A 455 9.68 -3.53 34.64
N VAL A 456 9.33 -2.67 33.67
CA VAL A 456 7.93 -2.35 33.36
C VAL A 456 7.17 -3.59 32.91
N THR A 457 7.72 -4.36 31.98
CA THR A 457 7.07 -5.60 31.49
C THR A 457 6.98 -6.68 32.58
N GLY A 458 7.96 -6.76 33.48
CA GLY A 458 7.96 -7.65 34.65
C GLY A 458 6.86 -7.29 35.65
N GLU A 459 6.75 -6.02 36.02
CA GLU A 459 5.68 -5.53 36.90
C GLU A 459 4.30 -5.70 36.29
N MET A 460 4.16 -5.42 35.00
CA MET A 460 2.93 -5.63 34.26
C MET A 460 2.52 -7.10 34.24
N ARG A 461 3.47 -8.03 34.07
CA ARG A 461 3.24 -9.47 34.18
C ARG A 461 2.83 -9.89 35.57
N ARG A 462 3.43 -9.32 36.61
CA ARG A 462 3.03 -9.56 38.00
C ARG A 462 1.58 -9.13 38.23
N LYS A 463 1.21 -7.92 37.80
CA LYS A 463 -0.16 -7.41 37.89
C LYS A 463 -1.16 -8.24 37.09
N ALA A 464 -0.79 -8.69 35.89
CA ALA A 464 -1.64 -9.54 35.06
C ALA A 464 -1.89 -10.90 35.72
N LYS A 465 -0.88 -11.50 36.36
CA LYS A 465 -1.04 -12.72 37.16
C LYS A 465 -2.00 -12.52 38.32
N LEU A 466 -1.80 -11.46 39.12
CA LEU A 466 -2.71 -11.14 40.23
C LEU A 466 -4.16 -10.96 39.77
N PHE A 467 -4.36 -10.30 38.63
CA PHE A 467 -5.68 -10.14 38.04
C PHE A 467 -6.30 -11.49 37.61
N ILE A 468 -5.51 -12.39 37.00
CA ILE A 468 -5.95 -13.74 36.63
C ILE A 468 -6.26 -14.59 37.87
N ASP A 469 -5.42 -14.50 38.91
CA ASP A 469 -5.59 -15.27 40.14
C ASP A 469 -6.86 -14.81 40.87
N PHE A 470 -7.08 -13.50 40.98
CA PHE A 470 -8.34 -12.93 41.49
C PHE A 470 -9.56 -13.44 40.68
N TYR A 471 -9.47 -13.43 39.35
CA TYR A 471 -10.53 -13.94 38.48
C TYR A 471 -10.78 -15.45 38.63
N ARG A 472 -9.74 -16.23 38.94
CA ARG A 472 -9.85 -17.68 39.18
C ARG A 472 -10.37 -18.01 40.58
N GLU A 473 -10.07 -17.20 41.58
CA GLU A 473 -10.52 -17.42 42.97
C GLU A 473 -12.02 -17.16 43.14
N ASP A 474 -12.65 -16.35 42.29
CA ASP A 474 -14.12 -16.17 42.30
C ASP A 474 -14.89 -17.41 41.81
N THR A 475 -14.19 -18.44 41.31
CA THR A 475 -14.75 -19.79 41.08
C THR A 475 -14.38 -20.82 42.15
N ARG A 476 -13.57 -20.51 43.17
CA ARG A 476 -13.32 -21.39 44.32
C ARG A 476 -13.07 -20.59 45.61
N LYS A 477 -14.11 -20.54 46.45
CA LYS A 477 -14.04 -20.12 47.86
C LYS A 477 -12.99 -20.92 48.67
N GLN A 478 -11.70 -20.58 48.67
CA GLN A 478 -10.76 -20.98 49.76
C GLN A 478 -9.35 -20.35 49.74
N SER A 479 -9.13 -19.10 50.18
CA SER A 479 -7.73 -18.63 50.42
C SER A 479 -7.55 -17.31 51.20
N VAL A 480 -8.40 -16.96 52.17
CA VAL A 480 -8.14 -15.82 53.11
C VAL A 480 -6.77 -15.95 53.83
N ARG A 481 -6.21 -17.16 53.89
CA ARG A 481 -4.90 -17.44 54.49
C ARG A 481 -3.72 -17.12 53.57
N GLU A 482 -3.85 -17.28 52.25
CA GLU A 482 -2.76 -17.06 51.28
C GLU A 482 -2.65 -15.57 50.88
N LEU A 483 -3.79 -14.88 50.83
CA LEU A 483 -3.83 -13.42 50.68
C LEU A 483 -3.09 -12.68 51.82
N LYS A 484 -3.14 -13.20 53.05
CA LYS A 484 -2.42 -12.61 54.21
C LYS A 484 -0.90 -12.67 54.07
N GLU A 485 -0.35 -13.75 53.51
CA GLU A 485 1.09 -13.90 53.27
C GLU A 485 1.58 -12.99 52.14
N SER A 486 0.78 -12.79 51.08
CA SER A 486 1.16 -11.96 49.92
C SER A 486 1.21 -10.46 50.17
N ILE A 487 0.55 -9.97 51.24
CA ILE A 487 0.44 -8.54 51.60
C ILE A 487 1.40 -8.16 52.75
N GLY A 488 2.15 -9.13 53.31
CA GLY A 488 3.19 -8.86 54.32
C GLY A 488 2.65 -8.35 55.66
N VAL A 489 1.49 -8.83 56.10
CA VAL A 489 0.87 -8.42 57.37
C VAL A 489 1.10 -9.52 58.42
N THR A 490 1.95 -9.23 59.42
CA THR A 490 2.32 -10.15 60.53
C THR A 490 1.49 -9.93 61.80
N ASP A 491 0.21 -9.64 61.69
CA ASP A 491 -0.68 -9.50 62.85
C ASP A 491 -1.94 -10.36 62.70
N ASP A 492 -2.03 -11.38 63.55
CA ASP A 492 -3.06 -12.42 63.53
C ASP A 492 -4.45 -11.93 63.99
N LYS A 493 -4.62 -10.64 64.34
CA LYS A 493 -5.88 -10.09 64.85
C LYS A 493 -6.62 -9.10 63.95
N MET A 494 -6.15 -8.80 62.74
CA MET A 494 -6.89 -7.91 61.83
C MET A 494 -8.06 -8.63 61.12
N THR A 495 -9.28 -8.10 61.27
CA THR A 495 -10.50 -8.58 60.60
C THR A 495 -10.60 -8.06 59.16
N ALA A 496 -11.34 -8.76 58.28
CA ALA A 496 -11.52 -8.40 56.88
C ALA A 496 -12.02 -6.95 56.67
N GLU A 497 -12.85 -6.45 57.59
CA GLU A 497 -13.36 -5.07 57.60
C GLU A 497 -12.25 -4.03 57.80
N ALA A 498 -11.20 -4.36 58.54
CA ALA A 498 -10.05 -3.47 58.74
C ALA A 498 -9.13 -3.42 57.50
N LEU A 499 -9.14 -4.48 56.68
CA LEU A 499 -8.41 -4.58 55.42
C LEU A 499 -9.13 -3.80 54.31
N VAL A 500 -10.45 -3.92 54.25
CA VAL A 500 -11.32 -3.10 53.37
C VAL A 500 -11.18 -1.62 53.71
N LYS A 501 -11.20 -1.23 54.99
CA LYS A 501 -10.97 0.17 55.41
C LYS A 501 -9.62 0.75 54.97
N LYS A 502 -8.59 -0.10 54.87
CA LYS A 502 -7.24 0.31 54.46
C LYS A 502 -7.10 0.40 52.94
N LEU A 503 -7.82 -0.44 52.20
CA LEU A 503 -7.99 -0.29 50.75
C LEU A 503 -8.82 0.95 50.42
N GLU A 504 -9.92 1.20 51.15
CA GLU A 504 -10.74 2.41 51.04
C GLU A 504 -9.93 3.68 51.33
N SER A 505 -8.99 3.67 52.29
CA SER A 505 -8.13 4.83 52.55
C SER A 505 -7.17 5.12 51.39
N VAL A 506 -6.64 4.09 50.71
CA VAL A 506 -5.77 4.24 49.54
C VAL A 506 -6.55 4.72 48.31
N PHE A 507 -7.82 4.32 48.17
CA PHE A 507 -8.71 4.80 47.11
C PHE A 507 -9.24 6.22 47.37
N SER A 508 -9.48 6.60 48.64
CA SER A 508 -9.94 7.94 49.01
C SER A 508 -8.91 9.03 48.69
N ASP A 509 -7.61 8.71 48.71
CA ASP A 509 -6.53 9.64 48.33
C ASP A 509 -6.51 9.97 46.82
N LYS A 510 -7.15 9.15 45.98
CA LYS A 510 -7.22 9.32 44.51
C LYS A 510 -8.56 9.85 44.00
N LEU A 511 -9.58 9.90 44.85
CA LEU A 511 -10.91 10.40 44.53
C LEU A 511 -10.95 11.90 44.11
N PRO A 512 -10.10 12.79 44.64
CA PRO A 512 -10.06 14.20 44.21
C PRO A 512 -9.66 14.37 42.73
N ASP A 513 -8.67 13.61 42.24
CA ASP A 513 -8.19 13.68 40.85
C ASP A 513 -9.27 13.26 39.84
N VAL A 514 -10.03 12.21 40.18
CA VAL A 514 -11.16 11.72 39.37
C VAL A 514 -12.30 12.73 39.35
N THR A 515 -12.53 13.43 40.45
CA THR A 515 -13.56 14.48 40.57
C THR A 515 -13.18 15.72 39.74
N GLU A 516 -11.89 16.03 39.63
CA GLU A 516 -11.39 17.13 38.81
C GLU A 516 -11.50 16.84 37.31
N LEU A 517 -11.17 15.61 36.89
CA LEU A 517 -11.38 15.15 35.50
C LEU A 517 -12.87 15.13 35.11
N ALA A 518 -13.77 14.73 36.01
CA ALA A 518 -15.21 14.77 35.76
C ALA A 518 -15.72 16.21 35.59
N LYS A 519 -15.22 17.17 36.38
CA LYS A 519 -15.54 18.61 36.23
C LYS A 519 -15.02 19.17 34.90
N MET A 520 -13.85 18.74 34.44
CA MET A 520 -13.31 19.13 33.13
C MET A 520 -14.17 18.58 31.99
N SER A 521 -14.64 17.33 32.11
CA SER A 521 -15.52 16.70 31.12
C SER A 521 -16.88 17.41 31.01
N CYS A 522 -17.53 17.77 32.13
CA CYS A 522 -18.77 18.55 32.09
C CYS A 522 -18.58 19.93 31.44
N LYS A 523 -17.44 20.60 31.71
CA LYS A 523 -17.12 21.88 31.05
C LYS A 523 -16.95 21.74 29.54
N CYS A 524 -16.29 20.68 29.07
CA CYS A 524 -16.14 20.39 27.65
C CYS A 524 -17.51 20.13 26.99
N GLU A 525 -18.41 19.43 27.67
CA GLU A 525 -19.75 19.12 27.18
C GLU A 525 -20.65 20.36 27.08
N ASP A 526 -20.61 21.24 28.07
CA ASP A 526 -21.32 22.53 28.02
C ASP A 526 -20.77 23.45 26.92
N THR A 527 -19.45 23.40 26.68
CA THR A 527 -18.80 24.14 25.59
C THR A 527 -19.20 23.59 24.21
N LEU A 528 -19.32 22.27 24.08
CA LEU A 528 -19.79 21.62 22.84
C LEU A 528 -21.26 21.96 22.54
N LYS A 529 -22.11 22.09 23.57
CA LYS A 529 -23.51 22.54 23.42
C LYS A 529 -23.62 24.00 22.95
N GLN A 530 -22.68 24.86 23.32
CA GLN A 530 -22.63 26.26 22.84
C GLN A 530 -22.11 26.38 21.39
N ILE A 531 -21.37 25.40 20.88
CA ILE A 531 -20.74 25.44 19.55
C ILE A 531 -21.64 24.80 18.45
N ALA A 532 -22.54 23.89 18.81
CA ALA A 532 -23.35 23.16 17.84
C ALA A 532 -24.54 23.99 17.28
N LEU A 533 -24.46 24.38 16.00
CA LEU A 533 -25.47 25.15 15.26
C LEU A 533 -26.67 24.33 14.73
N LYS A 534 -27.02 23.18 15.32
CA LYS A 534 -28.24 22.43 14.97
C LYS A 534 -28.97 21.94 16.21
N PRO A 535 -30.30 22.15 16.32
CA PRO A 535 -31.09 21.54 17.37
C PRO A 535 -31.25 20.03 17.11
N ASP A 536 -31.17 19.25 18.18
CA ASP A 536 -31.40 17.80 18.18
C ASP A 536 -32.79 17.46 17.59
N PRO A 537 -32.93 16.41 16.76
CA PRO A 537 -34.18 16.13 16.05
C PRO A 537 -35.28 15.49 16.91
N LEU A 538 -35.03 15.20 18.19
CA LEU A 538 -36.02 14.65 19.12
C LEU A 538 -35.90 15.31 20.48
N SER A 539 -37.04 15.65 21.07
CA SER A 539 -37.08 16.11 22.46
C SER A 539 -36.83 14.96 23.42
N THR A 540 -36.30 15.26 24.60
CA THR A 540 -36.06 14.26 25.68
C THR A 540 -37.34 13.50 26.05
N SER A 541 -38.51 14.12 25.89
CA SER A 541 -39.81 13.45 26.11
C SER A 541 -40.06 12.36 25.09
N GLU A 542 -39.86 12.63 23.80
CA GLU A 542 -40.09 11.67 22.71
C GLU A 542 -39.14 10.46 22.80
N TYR A 543 -37.93 10.67 23.32
CA TYR A 543 -36.97 9.60 23.55
C TYR A 543 -37.40 8.68 24.71
N ILE A 544 -37.92 9.24 25.80
CA ILE A 544 -38.42 8.47 26.95
C ILE A 544 -39.65 7.65 26.57
N ASP A 545 -40.54 8.19 25.74
CA ASP A 545 -41.73 7.48 25.27
C ASP A 545 -41.35 6.26 24.40
N MET A 546 -40.31 6.39 23.56
CA MET A 546 -39.79 5.29 22.77
C MET A 546 -39.25 4.15 23.64
N LEU A 547 -38.47 4.47 24.68
CA LEU A 547 -37.92 3.50 25.63
C LEU A 547 -39.01 2.79 26.44
N ILE A 548 -40.11 3.48 26.74
CA ILE A 548 -41.27 2.89 27.43
C ILE A 548 -41.95 1.85 26.53
N GLU A 549 -42.14 2.15 25.25
CA GLU A 549 -42.76 1.22 24.30
C GLU A 549 -41.87 0.00 24.03
N GLU A 550 -40.56 0.18 23.98
CA GLU A 550 -39.60 -0.92 23.86
C GLU A 550 -39.64 -1.85 25.07
N GLU A 551 -39.59 -1.32 26.30
CA GLU A 551 -39.69 -2.11 27.54
C GLU A 551 -41.04 -2.85 27.68
N LYS A 552 -42.15 -2.26 27.21
CA LYS A 552 -43.46 -2.93 27.15
C LYS A 552 -43.47 -4.07 26.13
N SER A 553 -42.81 -3.87 24.98
CA SER A 553 -42.79 -4.85 23.90
C SER A 553 -41.97 -6.09 24.25
N GLU A 554 -40.88 -5.91 25.01
CA GLU A 554 -39.99 -7.00 25.40
C GLU A 554 -40.47 -7.77 26.64
N ALA A 555 -41.25 -7.12 27.52
CA ALA A 555 -41.88 -7.71 28.70
C ALA A 555 -40.94 -8.52 29.62
N ASN A 556 -39.65 -8.17 29.66
CA ASN A 556 -38.62 -8.83 30.46
C ASN A 556 -38.87 -8.68 31.98
N PRO A 557 -38.57 -9.68 32.83
CA PRO A 557 -38.86 -9.61 34.27
C PRO A 557 -38.46 -8.28 34.93
N GLY A 558 -39.42 -7.64 35.62
CA GLY A 558 -39.25 -6.32 36.23
C GLY A 558 -39.54 -5.12 35.32
N TRP A 559 -39.97 -5.32 34.06
CA TRP A 559 -40.29 -4.26 33.10
C TRP A 559 -41.35 -3.27 33.62
N GLU A 560 -42.35 -3.73 34.37
CA GLU A 560 -43.38 -2.86 34.97
C GLU A 560 -42.84 -1.85 36.00
N LYS A 561 -41.70 -2.17 36.64
CA LYS A 561 -41.00 -1.23 37.54
C LYS A 561 -40.15 -0.25 36.74
N ARG A 562 -39.50 -0.70 35.66
CA ARG A 562 -38.70 0.16 34.75
C ARG A 562 -39.58 1.15 33.99
N VAL A 563 -40.71 0.70 33.46
CA VAL A 563 -41.73 1.56 32.84
C VAL A 563 -42.27 2.60 33.81
N ARG A 564 -42.57 2.23 35.07
CA ARG A 564 -42.98 3.21 36.10
C ARG A 564 -41.88 4.22 36.42
N HIS A 565 -40.62 3.82 36.40
CA HIS A 565 -39.49 4.72 36.63
C HIS A 565 -39.33 5.71 35.47
N LEU A 566 -39.45 5.24 34.23
CA LEU A 566 -39.41 6.05 33.00
C LEU A 566 -40.60 7.01 32.91
N GLN A 567 -41.81 6.58 33.25
CA GLN A 567 -42.99 7.44 33.36
C GLN A 567 -42.83 8.52 34.46
N GLY A 568 -42.19 8.17 35.57
CA GLY A 568 -41.86 9.11 36.65
C GLY A 568 -40.77 10.12 36.26
N MET A 569 -39.88 9.77 35.33
CA MET A 569 -38.91 10.69 34.73
C MET A 569 -39.59 11.66 33.76
N GLY A 570 -40.48 11.17 32.87
CA GLY A 570 -41.24 12.02 31.95
C GLY A 570 -42.10 13.07 32.66
N ALA A 571 -42.74 12.71 33.78
CA ALA A 571 -43.57 13.62 34.57
C ALA A 571 -42.80 14.71 35.34
N LYS A 572 -41.47 14.61 35.45
CA LYS A 572 -40.60 15.60 36.13
C LYS A 572 -39.97 16.60 35.18
N ILE A 573 -40.23 16.51 33.87
CA ILE A 573 -39.71 17.43 32.86
C ILE A 573 -40.70 18.60 32.73
N PRO A 574 -40.32 19.84 33.07
CA PRO A 574 -41.20 21.00 32.91
C PRO A 574 -41.51 21.26 31.43
N GLN A 575 -42.80 21.35 31.08
CA GLN A 575 -43.26 21.87 29.77
C GLN A 575 -43.09 23.39 29.70
N THR A 576 -41.86 23.90 29.74
CA THR A 576 -41.57 25.31 29.42
C THR A 576 -40.10 25.47 29.06
N CYS A 577 -39.80 25.54 27.77
CA CYS A 577 -39.16 26.71 27.17
C CYS A 577 -39.18 26.56 25.65
N ALA A 578 -40.23 27.13 25.08
CA ALA A 578 -40.25 27.59 23.70
C ALA A 578 -39.18 28.68 23.51
N ILE A 579 -38.52 28.63 22.36
CA ILE A 579 -38.00 29.77 21.59
C ILE A 579 -37.06 30.71 22.36
N LEU A 580 -35.75 30.52 22.14
CA LEU A 580 -34.90 31.51 21.44
C LEU A 580 -33.62 30.82 20.94
#